data_AF-A0A6I1N6R5-F1
#
_entry.id   AF-A0A6I1N6R5-F1
#
_cell.length_a   1.000
_cell.length_b   1.000
_cell.length_c   1.000
_cell.angle_alpha   90.00
_cell.angle_beta   90.00
_cell.angle_gamma   90.00
#
_symmetry.space_group_name_H-M   'P 1'
#
loop_
_entity.id
_entity.type
_entity.pdbx_description
1 polymer ?
#
loop_
_entity_poly.entity_id
_entity_poly.type
_entity_poly.pdbx_seq_one_letter_code
_entity_poly.pdbx_strand_id
1 'polypeptide(L)'
;METLTALKLLHGAAPVLLLGSALAVTIRLWRGRRAGDTTIQNHTLQRPWFFVWGLMALCLAVLPVSGWWLVHLSGWPLGQTWLLGSSVLYTLCTLSWVWLVVRLNRLRRGITARHPGFTLALAIFTVVGFVAIAGLMGAKPV
;
A
#
# COMPACT_ATOMS: atom_id res chain seq x y z
N MET A 1 -11.12 5.40 -27.13
CA MET A 1 -10.67 4.03 -26.83
C MET A 1 -9.32 4.02 -26.10
N GLU A 2 -8.33 4.81 -26.53
CA GLU A 2 -6.98 4.79 -25.95
C GLU A 2 -6.89 5.18 -24.46
N THR A 3 -7.63 6.22 -24.07
CA THR A 3 -7.62 6.73 -22.68
C THR A 3 -8.13 5.69 -21.67
N LEU A 4 -9.21 4.99 -21.99
CA LEU A 4 -9.78 3.96 -21.12
C LEU A 4 -8.81 2.77 -20.94
N THR A 5 -8.16 2.34 -22.02
CA THR A 5 -7.16 1.26 -21.96
C THR A 5 -5.95 1.66 -21.14
N ALA A 6 -5.42 2.87 -21.34
CA ALA A 6 -4.33 3.40 -20.54
C ALA A 6 -4.68 3.47 -19.04
N LEU A 7 -5.90 3.90 -18.70
CA LEU A 7 -6.36 3.93 -17.32
C LEU A 7 -6.51 2.54 -16.69
N LYS A 8 -7.04 1.55 -17.44
CA LYS A 8 -7.14 0.17 -16.96
C LYS A 8 -5.75 -0.42 -16.68
N LEU A 9 -4.80 -0.17 -17.58
CA LEU A 9 -3.40 -0.59 -17.38
C LEU A 9 -2.79 0.09 -16.16
N LEU A 10 -2.96 1.40 -16.01
CA LEU A 10 -2.43 2.15 -14.87
C LEU A 10 -3.03 1.68 -13.54
N HIS A 11 -4.36 1.53 -13.48
CA HIS A 11 -5.07 1.07 -12.29
C HIS A 11 -4.76 -0.39 -11.94
N GLY A 12 -4.52 -1.24 -12.95
CA GLY A 12 -4.09 -2.62 -12.75
C GLY A 12 -2.62 -2.78 -12.36
N ALA A 13 -1.74 -1.91 -12.84
CA ALA A 13 -0.31 -1.94 -12.54
C ALA A 13 0.02 -1.35 -11.15
N ALA A 14 -0.74 -0.34 -10.69
CA ALA A 14 -0.47 0.33 -9.42
C ALA A 14 -0.49 -0.61 -8.18
N PRO A 15 -1.45 -1.55 -8.01
CA PRO A 15 -1.42 -2.53 -6.92
C PRO A 15 -0.23 -3.47 -7.01
N VAL A 16 0.17 -3.89 -8.21
CA VAL A 16 1.32 -4.78 -8.42
C VAL A 16 2.61 -4.08 -7.96
N LEU A 17 2.79 -2.82 -8.34
CA LEU A 17 3.92 -2.00 -7.90
C LEU A 17 3.90 -1.72 -6.39
N LEU A 18 2.72 -1.45 -5.82
CA LEU A 18 2.52 -1.22 -4.39
C LEU A 18 2.92 -2.46 -3.58
N LEU A 19 2.40 -3.63 -3.96
CA LEU A 19 2.67 -4.91 -3.29
C LEU A 19 4.12 -5.35 -3.50
N GLY A 20 4.67 -5.19 -4.71
CA GLY A 20 6.08 -5.46 -5.00
C GLY A 20 7.02 -4.60 -4.14
N SER A 21 6.69 -3.33 -3.96
CA SER A 21 7.43 -2.40 -3.09
C SER A 21 7.35 -2.80 -1.62
N ALA A 22 6.15 -3.16 -1.13
CA ALA A 22 5.94 -3.67 0.22
C ALA A 22 6.74 -4.97 0.48
N LEU A 23 6.78 -5.87 -0.51
CA LEU A 23 7.52 -7.11 -0.45
C LEU A 23 9.04 -6.83 -0.39
N ALA A 24 9.55 -5.91 -1.22
CA ALA A 24 10.95 -5.52 -1.21
C ALA A 24 11.39 -4.99 0.16
N VAL A 25 10.58 -4.14 0.80
CA VAL A 25 10.84 -3.63 2.16
C VAL A 25 10.84 -4.77 3.17
N THR A 26 9.86 -5.68 3.10
CA THR A 26 9.76 -6.84 3.99
C THR A 26 10.97 -7.76 3.88
N ILE A 27 11.38 -8.11 2.66
CA ILE A 27 12.55 -8.97 2.39
C ILE A 27 13.82 -8.34 2.94
N ARG A 28 14.00 -7.02 2.76
CA ARG A 28 15.17 -6.31 3.32
C ARG A 28 15.18 -6.37 4.84
N LEU A 29 14.06 -6.07 5.50
CA LEU A 29 13.95 -6.12 6.95
C LEU A 29 14.25 -7.52 7.48
N TRP A 30 13.75 -8.55 6.79
CA TRP A 30 14.00 -9.95 7.14
C TRP A 30 15.46 -10.33 6.97
N ARG A 31 16.08 -10.01 5.83
CA ARG A 31 17.51 -10.26 5.57
C ARG A 31 18.42 -9.55 6.57
N GLY A 32 18.16 -8.28 6.87
CA GLY A 32 18.94 -7.52 7.85
C GLY A 32 18.83 -8.08 9.27
N ARG A 33 17.62 -8.49 9.69
CA ARG A 33 17.43 -9.17 10.97
C ARG A 33 18.14 -10.52 11.04
N ARG A 34 18.12 -11.30 9.94
CA ARG A 34 18.86 -12.56 9.85
C ARG A 34 20.37 -12.36 9.90
N ALA A 35 20.87 -11.21 9.45
CA ALA A 35 22.26 -10.80 9.56
C ALA A 35 22.64 -10.19 10.93
N GLY A 36 21.72 -10.16 11.91
CA GLY A 36 21.97 -9.63 13.26
C GLY A 36 21.79 -8.11 13.39
N ASP A 37 21.44 -7.39 12.31
CA ASP A 37 21.19 -5.96 12.36
C ASP A 37 19.81 -5.66 12.96
N THR A 38 19.80 -5.38 14.26
CA THR A 38 18.59 -4.99 14.98
C THR A 38 18.15 -3.55 14.69
N THR A 39 18.98 -2.75 14.00
CA THR A 39 18.72 -1.35 13.66
C THR A 39 18.26 -1.14 12.23
N ILE A 40 18.20 -2.20 11.41
CA ILE A 40 17.79 -2.16 9.99
C ILE A 40 16.48 -1.39 9.73
N GLN A 41 15.58 -1.37 10.72
CA GLN A 41 14.33 -0.60 10.69
C GLN A 41 14.55 0.91 10.54
N ASN A 42 15.61 1.46 11.13
CA ASN A 42 15.96 2.88 11.09
C ASN A 42 16.46 3.33 9.70
N HIS A 43 16.98 2.38 8.91
CA HIS A 43 17.49 2.62 7.56
C HIS A 43 16.43 2.49 6.47
N THR A 44 15.25 1.98 6.81
CA THR A 44 14.18 1.70 5.84
C THR A 44 13.52 2.98 5.30
N LEU A 45 13.58 4.09 6.04
CA LEU A 45 13.11 5.42 5.61
C LEU A 45 14.23 6.35 5.11
N GLN A 46 15.46 5.84 4.99
CA GLN A 46 16.61 6.60 4.50
C GLN A 46 16.87 6.31 3.02
N ARG A 47 17.70 7.11 2.36
CA ARG A 47 18.14 6.82 0.99
C ARG A 47 18.90 5.47 0.96
N PRO A 48 18.69 4.61 -0.05
CA PRO A 48 17.84 4.78 -1.23
C PRO A 48 16.36 4.37 -1.01
N TRP A 49 16.01 3.74 0.12
CA TRP A 49 14.68 3.16 0.35
C TRP A 49 13.55 4.16 0.51
N PHE A 50 13.86 5.43 0.79
CA PHE A 50 12.89 6.52 0.72
C PHE A 50 12.16 6.56 -0.63
N PHE A 51 12.83 6.26 -1.75
CA PHE A 51 12.19 6.20 -3.07
C PHE A 51 11.15 5.09 -3.17
N VAL A 52 11.38 3.95 -2.51
CA VAL A 52 10.41 2.84 -2.48
C VAL A 52 9.15 3.25 -1.69
N TRP A 53 9.31 3.92 -0.55
CA TRP A 53 8.16 4.48 0.18
C TRP A 53 7.44 5.57 -0.60
N GLY A 54 8.18 6.41 -1.33
CA GLY A 54 7.61 7.41 -2.23
C GLY A 54 6.82 6.78 -3.39
N LEU A 55 7.34 5.69 -3.98
CA LEU A 55 6.64 4.92 -5.01
C LEU A 55 5.34 4.31 -4.46
N MET A 56 5.37 3.73 -3.26
CA MET A 56 4.16 3.23 -2.60
C MET A 56 3.13 4.35 -2.39
N ALA A 57 3.56 5.53 -1.91
CA ALA A 57 2.68 6.69 -1.76
C ALA A 57 2.06 7.13 -3.09
N LEU A 58 2.86 7.12 -4.16
CA LEU A 58 2.40 7.45 -5.50
C LEU A 58 1.36 6.43 -5.99
N CYS A 59 1.59 5.13 -5.81
CA CYS A 59 0.61 4.10 -6.15
C CYS A 59 -0.71 4.30 -5.37
N LEU A 60 -0.63 4.66 -4.09
CA LEU A 60 -1.81 4.99 -3.28
C LEU A 60 -2.53 6.27 -3.74
N ALA A 61 -1.83 7.24 -4.32
CA ALA A 61 -2.50 8.40 -4.92
C ALA A 61 -3.16 8.04 -6.26
N VAL A 62 -2.49 7.21 -7.07
CA VAL A 62 -2.95 6.83 -8.41
C VAL A 62 -4.21 5.97 -8.37
N LEU A 63 -4.33 5.05 -7.41
CA LEU A 63 -5.47 4.13 -7.29
C LEU A 63 -6.84 4.81 -7.22
N PRO A 64 -7.11 5.74 -6.29
CA PRO A 64 -8.41 6.41 -6.20
C PRO A 64 -8.68 7.32 -7.41
N VAL A 65 -7.65 7.99 -7.94
CA VAL A 65 -7.79 8.90 -9.09
C VAL A 65 -8.15 8.11 -10.36
N SER A 66 -7.41 7.04 -10.63
CA SER A 66 -7.68 6.17 -11.79
C SER A 66 -8.98 5.38 -11.62
N GLY A 67 -9.30 4.94 -10.41
CA GLY A 67 -10.56 4.24 -10.10
C GLY A 67 -11.79 5.13 -10.32
N TRP A 68 -11.75 6.38 -9.84
CA TRP A 68 -12.81 7.36 -10.06
C TRP A 68 -13.10 7.55 -11.55
N TRP A 69 -12.04 7.77 -12.33
CA TRP A 69 -12.17 8.03 -13.75
C TRP A 69 -12.66 6.79 -14.53
N LEU A 70 -12.27 5.59 -14.10
CA LEU A 70 -12.79 4.34 -14.66
C LEU A 70 -14.29 4.19 -14.43
N VAL A 71 -14.77 4.47 -13.21
CA VAL A 71 -16.21 4.42 -12.89
C VAL A 71 -16.98 5.46 -13.69
N HIS A 72 -16.46 6.70 -13.76
CA HIS A 72 -17.08 7.79 -14.48
C HIS A 72 -17.19 7.51 -15.99
N LEU A 73 -16.11 7.06 -16.62
CA LEU A 73 -16.12 6.73 -18.05
C LEU A 73 -16.93 5.48 -18.39
N SER A 74 -17.06 4.53 -17.45
CA SER A 74 -17.82 3.28 -17.68
C SER A 74 -19.30 3.42 -17.33
N GLY A 75 -19.74 4.56 -16.77
CA GLY A 75 -21.12 4.81 -16.36
C GLY A 75 -21.59 3.93 -15.20
N TRP A 76 -20.67 3.42 -14.38
CA TRP A 76 -21.01 2.51 -13.28
C TRP A 76 -21.56 3.28 -12.07
N PRO A 77 -22.63 2.77 -11.40
CA PRO A 77 -23.15 3.42 -10.22
C PRO A 77 -22.17 3.29 -9.05
N LEU A 78 -21.89 4.42 -8.37
CA LEU A 78 -20.99 4.45 -7.21
C LEU A 78 -21.50 3.61 -6.02
N GLY A 79 -22.80 3.27 -6.01
CA GLY A 79 -23.45 2.47 -4.98
C GLY A 79 -23.22 0.97 -5.07
N GLN A 80 -22.41 0.46 -6.00
CA GLN A 80 -22.13 -0.98 -6.05
C GLN A 80 -21.40 -1.44 -4.78
N THR A 81 -21.89 -2.51 -4.16
CA THR A 81 -21.40 -3.00 -2.86
C THR A 81 -19.92 -3.35 -2.88
N TRP A 82 -19.42 -3.96 -3.96
CA TRP A 82 -17.99 -4.26 -4.09
C TRP A 82 -17.14 -2.99 -4.24
N LEU A 83 -17.66 -1.93 -4.86
CA LEU A 83 -16.96 -0.65 -5.02
C LEU A 83 -16.91 0.11 -3.69
N LEU A 84 -18.03 0.18 -2.97
CA LEU A 84 -18.11 0.77 -1.63
C LEU A 84 -17.24 -0.01 -0.64
N GLY A 85 -17.36 -1.34 -0.62
CA GLY A 85 -16.55 -2.21 0.23
C GLY A 85 -15.05 -2.05 -0.04
N SER A 86 -14.65 -2.01 -1.31
CA SER A 86 -13.26 -1.74 -1.70
C SER A 86 -12.80 -0.35 -1.26
N SER A 87 -13.64 0.67 -1.37
CA SER A 87 -13.31 2.05 -1.00
C SER A 87 -13.11 2.23 0.51
N VAL A 88 -13.97 1.60 1.32
CA VAL A 88 -13.83 1.58 2.78
C VAL A 88 -12.56 0.85 3.18
N LEU A 89 -12.35 -0.36 2.65
CA LEU A 89 -11.16 -1.15 2.94
C LEU A 89 -9.88 -0.42 2.51
N TYR A 90 -9.90 0.23 1.35
CA TYR A 90 -8.81 1.05 0.84
C TYR A 90 -8.44 2.19 1.79
N THR A 91 -9.44 2.88 2.32
CA THR A 91 -9.24 3.99 3.27
C THR A 91 -8.58 3.48 4.56
N LEU A 92 -9.08 2.36 5.11
CA LEU A 92 -8.51 1.75 6.32
C LEU A 92 -7.07 1.28 6.11
N CYS A 93 -6.78 0.65 4.97
CA CYS A 93 -5.43 0.20 4.62
C CYS A 93 -4.48 1.39 4.43
N THR A 94 -4.93 2.46 3.78
CA THR A 94 -4.15 3.67 3.56
C THR A 94 -3.85 4.39 4.88
N LEU A 95 -4.84 4.52 5.77
CA LEU A 95 -4.63 5.10 7.11
C LEU A 95 -3.64 4.26 7.93
N SER A 96 -3.78 2.93 7.90
CA SER A 96 -2.83 2.01 8.52
C SER A 96 -1.42 2.17 7.98
N TRP A 97 -1.26 2.27 6.64
CA TRP A 97 0.02 2.50 6.00
C TRP A 97 0.64 3.85 6.40
N VAL A 98 -0.14 4.94 6.39
CA VAL A 98 0.32 6.26 6.82
C VAL A 98 0.78 6.20 8.28
N TRP A 99 0.02 5.56 9.15
CA TRP A 99 0.40 5.39 10.54
C TRP A 99 1.69 4.58 10.68
N LEU A 100 1.87 3.53 9.88
CA LEU A 100 3.11 2.75 9.86
C LEU A 100 4.30 3.63 9.51
N VAL A 101 4.20 4.44 8.45
CA VAL A 101 5.26 5.35 8.02
C VAL A 101 5.58 6.39 9.10
N VAL A 102 4.57 7.05 9.66
CA VAL A 102 4.75 8.02 10.75
C VAL A 102 5.43 7.37 11.94
N ARG A 103 5.01 6.16 12.32
CA ARG A 103 5.56 5.44 13.46
C ARG A 103 7.00 5.00 13.21
N LEU A 104 7.33 4.51 12.02
CA LEU A 104 8.71 4.21 11.62
C LEU A 104 9.59 5.46 11.67
N ASN A 105 9.07 6.62 11.25
CA ASN A 105 9.79 7.88 11.33
C ASN A 105 10.02 8.34 12.79
N ARG A 106 9.01 8.18 13.67
CA ARG A 106 9.14 8.49 15.09
C ARG A 106 10.13 7.56 15.81
N LEU A 107 10.12 6.25 15.48
CA LEU A 107 11.09 5.28 15.98
C LEU A 107 12.51 5.66 15.56
N ARG A 108 12.72 6.03 14.28
CA ARG A 108 14.02 6.50 13.77
C ARG A 108 14.53 7.72 14.55
N ARG A 109 13.64 8.64 14.92
CA ARG A 109 13.99 9.86 15.66
C ARG A 109 14.15 9.65 17.17
N GLY A 110 13.96 8.43 17.69
CA GLY A 110 14.01 8.15 19.13
C GLY A 110 12.85 8.74 19.94
N ILE A 111 11.78 9.19 19.29
CA ILE A 111 10.64 9.89 19.92
C ILE A 111 9.64 8.91 20.54
N THR A 112 9.73 7.61 20.24
CA THR A 112 8.72 6.63 20.64
C THR A 112 9.37 5.32 21.04
N ALA A 113 8.83 4.68 22.08
CA ALA A 113 9.28 3.39 22.56
C ALA A 113 9.19 2.30 21.48
N ARG A 114 10.18 1.41 21.48
CA ARG A 114 10.29 0.32 20.53
C ARG A 114 9.32 -0.80 20.88
N HIS A 115 8.11 -0.77 20.32
CA HIS A 115 7.18 -1.91 20.37
C HIS A 115 7.15 -2.64 19.01
N PRO A 116 7.98 -3.68 18.80
CA PRO A 116 8.09 -4.35 17.51
C PRO A 116 6.79 -5.06 17.10
N GLY A 117 6.07 -5.67 18.05
CA GLY A 117 4.81 -6.37 17.79
C GLY A 117 3.72 -5.50 17.17
N PHE A 118 3.52 -4.29 17.71
CA PHE A 118 2.53 -3.35 17.15
C PHE A 118 2.90 -2.89 15.72
N THR A 119 4.18 -2.61 15.46
CA THR A 119 4.63 -2.28 14.09
C THR A 119 4.37 -3.41 13.11
N LEU A 120 4.61 -4.64 13.56
CA LEU A 120 4.42 -5.83 12.75
C LEU A 120 2.94 -6.06 12.46
N ALA A 121 2.07 -5.94 13.46
CA ALA A 121 0.63 -6.05 13.28
C ALA A 121 0.11 -5.03 12.26
N LEU A 122 0.55 -3.77 12.36
CA LEU A 122 0.19 -2.70 11.43
C LEU A 122 0.69 -2.98 10.01
N ALA A 123 1.91 -3.49 9.86
CA ALA A 123 2.45 -3.90 8.57
C ALA A 123 1.67 -5.07 7.95
N ILE A 124 1.37 -6.10 8.74
CA ILE A 124 0.58 -7.26 8.30
C ILE A 124 -0.82 -6.81 7.88
N PHE A 125 -1.52 -6.03 8.71
CA PHE A 125 -2.85 -5.51 8.40
C PHE A 125 -2.87 -4.74 7.08
N THR A 126 -1.86 -3.88 6.87
CA THR A 126 -1.72 -3.10 5.63
C THR A 126 -1.55 -4.01 4.40
N VAL A 127 -0.63 -4.98 4.46
CA VAL A 127 -0.33 -5.88 3.33
C VAL A 127 -1.53 -6.77 3.03
N VAL A 128 -2.09 -7.43 4.05
CA VAL A 128 -3.24 -8.32 3.91
C VAL A 128 -4.44 -7.56 3.37
N GLY A 129 -4.67 -6.34 3.85
CA GLY A 129 -5.77 -5.50 3.38
C GLY A 129 -5.63 -5.13 1.90
N PHE A 130 -4.45 -4.71 1.43
CA PHE A 130 -4.24 -4.43 0.00
C PHE A 130 -4.32 -5.69 -0.89
N VAL A 131 -3.87 -6.84 -0.40
CA VAL A 131 -4.04 -8.12 -1.11
C VAL A 131 -5.53 -8.49 -1.21
N ALA A 132 -6.30 -8.29 -0.14
CA ALA A 132 -7.74 -8.53 -0.15
C ALA A 132 -8.47 -7.63 -1.16
N ILE A 133 -8.10 -6.34 -1.24
CA ILE A 133 -8.65 -5.42 -2.25
C ILE A 133 -8.32 -5.91 -3.67
N ALA A 134 -7.07 -6.30 -3.92
CA ALA A 134 -6.66 -6.82 -5.23
C ALA A 134 -7.44 -8.09 -5.62
N GLY A 135 -7.67 -9.00 -4.67
CA GLY A 135 -8.49 -10.19 -4.87
C GLY A 135 -9.97 -9.85 -5.16
N LEU A 136 -10.54 -8.91 -4.42
CA LEU A 136 -11.92 -8.46 -4.60
C LEU A 136 -12.14 -7.85 -6.00
N MET A 137 -11.16 -7.11 -6.53
CA MET A 137 -11.22 -6.58 -7.90
C MET A 137 -11.11 -7.65 -8.98
N GLY A 138 -10.38 -8.74 -8.72
CA GLY A 138 -10.30 -9.90 -9.61
C GLY A 138 -11.58 -10.75 -9.62
N ALA A 139 -12.26 -10.83 -8.48
CA ALA A 139 -13.49 -11.60 -8.30
C ALA A 139 -14.78 -10.84 -8.64
N LYS A 140 -14.68 -9.69 -9.33
CA LYS A 140 -15.85 -8.89 -9.72
C LYS A 140 -16.88 -9.80 -10.43
N PRO A 141 -18.18 -9.76 -10.06
CA PRO A 141 -19.19 -10.47 -10.81
C PRO A 141 -19.24 -9.92 -12.24
N VAL A 142 -19.29 -10.82 -13.21
CA VAL A 142 -19.45 -10.52 -14.64
C VAL A 142 -20.81 -9.92 -14.92
#